data_AF-A0AAF0UTS9-F1
#
_entry.id   AF-A0AAF0UTS9-F1
#
_cell.length_a   1.000
_cell.length_b   1.000
_cell.length_c   1.000
_cell.angle_alpha   90.00
_cell.angle_beta   90.00
_cell.angle_gamma   90.00
#
_symmetry.space_group_name_H-M   'P 1'
#
loop_
_entity.id
_entity.type
_entity.pdbx_description
1 polymer ?
#
loop_
_entity_poly.entity_id
_entity_poly.type
_entity_poly.pdbx_seq_one_letter_code
_entity_poly.pdbx_strand_id
1 'polypeptide(L)'
;MSLSERLPLSWLVQASTYNVKIGEETVITTVTDREAIAISSISALKSELRTLDPFVGIDVVNNGDLLLFHVKKRCLIIQFNRMMKLDNLTDIPPSLQEFLCDETITFIGPKNISPNSIESSYIVGSSGQRLKFTRVVDVGYLTGKLCKKPDLLSSTLEELMGRVGIDIKKPIISERSMRPDWQSSSVLSEEEVKLAMYKVHSCYQIATKLITDATSATANQ
;
A
#
# COMPACT_ATOMS: atom_id res chain seq x y z
N MET A 1 -4.01 -3.34 33.91
CA MET A 1 -2.96 -3.83 33.00
C MET A 1 -3.16 -5.31 32.81
N SER A 2 -3.73 -5.75 31.68
CA SER A 2 -3.85 -7.17 31.38
C SER A 2 -2.49 -7.74 31.00
N LEU A 3 -2.25 -9.00 31.37
CA LEU A 3 -1.04 -9.79 31.11
C LEU A 3 -0.77 -10.10 29.62
N SER A 4 -1.27 -9.31 28.68
CA SER A 4 -1.03 -9.53 27.26
C SER A 4 0.41 -9.15 26.87
N GLU A 5 1.27 -10.16 26.95
CA GLU A 5 2.33 -10.49 25.99
C GLU A 5 3.53 -9.53 25.89
N ARG A 6 4.52 -9.73 26.77
CA ARG A 6 5.91 -9.27 26.55
C ARG A 6 6.65 -10.18 25.56
N LEU A 7 6.05 -10.46 24.40
CA LEU A 7 6.75 -11.20 23.35
C LEU A 7 7.77 -10.26 22.69
N PRO A 8 8.97 -10.75 22.32
CA PRO A 8 9.92 -9.95 21.55
C PRO A 8 9.29 -9.44 20.25
N LEU A 9 9.51 -8.16 19.92
CA LEU A 9 8.95 -7.54 18.71
C LEU A 9 9.31 -8.32 17.44
N SER A 10 10.53 -8.87 17.37
CA SER A 10 10.97 -9.70 16.24
C SER A 10 10.09 -10.94 16.04
N TRP A 11 9.61 -11.57 17.12
CA TRP A 11 8.73 -12.73 17.04
C TRP A 11 7.34 -12.33 16.56
N LEU A 12 6.84 -11.18 17.02
CA LEU A 12 5.56 -10.63 16.57
C LEU A 12 5.60 -10.26 15.09
N VAL A 13 6.65 -9.59 14.63
CA VAL A 13 6.86 -9.26 13.20
C VAL A 13 6.91 -10.54 12.36
N GLN A 14 7.62 -11.57 12.82
CA GLN A 14 7.70 -12.86 12.13
C GLN A 14 6.33 -13.55 12.04
N ALA A 15 5.57 -13.58 13.14
CA ALA A 15 4.22 -14.16 13.18
C ALA A 15 3.20 -13.40 12.31
N SER A 16 3.44 -12.10 12.10
CA SER A 16 2.65 -11.23 11.23
C SER A 16 3.08 -11.26 9.76
N THR A 17 4.09 -12.06 9.38
CA THR A 17 4.68 -12.05 8.04
C THR A 17 4.30 -13.30 7.23
N TYR A 18 3.86 -13.07 6.00
CA TYR A 18 3.38 -14.05 5.04
C TYR A 18 4.21 -13.99 3.76
N ASN A 19 4.42 -15.13 3.10
CA ASN A 19 4.95 -15.16 1.74
C ASN A 19 3.78 -15.29 0.76
N VAL A 20 3.36 -14.18 0.20
CA VAL A 20 2.16 -14.10 -0.63
C VAL A 20 2.55 -14.21 -2.10
N LYS A 21 2.04 -15.23 -2.79
CA LYS A 21 2.20 -15.35 -4.24
C LYS A 21 1.14 -14.50 -4.95
N ILE A 22 1.59 -13.58 -5.78
CA ILE A 22 0.74 -12.72 -6.62
C ILE A 22 1.37 -12.56 -8.00
N GLY A 23 0.64 -12.95 -9.04
CA GLY A 23 1.23 -13.15 -10.37
C GLY A 23 2.35 -14.19 -10.33
N GLU A 24 3.51 -13.82 -10.88
CA GLU A 24 4.73 -14.64 -10.88
C GLU A 24 5.65 -14.36 -9.68
N GLU A 25 5.31 -13.36 -8.86
CA GLU A 25 6.14 -12.94 -7.74
C GLU A 25 5.69 -13.55 -6.41
N THR A 26 6.67 -13.72 -5.51
CA THR A 26 6.42 -13.95 -4.08
C THR A 26 6.82 -12.70 -3.31
N VAL A 27 5.85 -12.10 -2.63
CA VAL A 27 5.99 -10.87 -1.86
C VAL A 27 5.97 -11.20 -0.37
N ILE A 28 6.93 -10.67 0.36
CA ILE A 28 6.98 -10.74 1.82
C ILE A 28 5.99 -9.70 2.35
N THR A 29 4.87 -10.17 2.88
CA THR A 29 3.77 -9.30 3.32
C THR A 29 3.65 -9.34 4.83
N THR A 30 3.79 -8.20 5.49
CA THR A 30 3.48 -8.07 6.92
C THR A 30 2.07 -7.51 7.08
N VAL A 31 1.21 -8.21 7.84
CA VAL A 31 -0.14 -7.77 8.19
C VAL A 31 -0.19 -7.47 9.67
N THR A 32 -0.61 -6.28 10.05
CA THR A 32 -0.60 -5.89 11.46
C THR A 32 -1.73 -4.98 11.86
N ASP A 33 -2.15 -5.14 13.10
CA ASP A 33 -3.06 -4.29 13.85
C ASP A 33 -2.36 -3.69 15.08
N ARG A 34 -1.01 -3.66 15.12
CA ARG A 34 -0.20 -3.12 16.23
C ARG A 34 0.78 -2.07 15.75
N GLU A 35 0.86 -0.95 16.46
CA GLU A 35 1.71 0.21 16.17
C GLU A 35 3.19 -0.19 16.07
N ALA A 36 3.70 -0.94 17.06
CA ALA A 36 5.11 -1.30 17.10
C ALA A 36 5.55 -2.13 15.87
N ILE A 37 4.68 -3.03 15.39
CA ILE A 37 4.94 -3.84 14.20
C ILE A 37 4.84 -2.95 12.95
N ALA A 38 3.85 -2.06 12.88
CA ALA A 38 3.70 -1.12 11.76
C ALA A 38 4.96 -0.24 11.60
N ILE A 39 5.45 0.38 12.69
CA ILE A 39 6.65 1.22 12.69
C ILE A 39 7.90 0.43 12.29
N SER A 40 8.06 -0.78 12.83
CA SER A 40 9.16 -1.68 12.47
C SER A 40 9.13 -2.02 10.97
N SER A 41 7.95 -2.31 10.43
CA SER A 41 7.78 -2.65 9.02
C SER A 41 7.97 -1.46 8.09
N ILE A 42 7.56 -0.25 8.48
CA ILE A 42 7.86 0.99 7.75
C ILE A 42 9.36 1.20 7.66
N SER A 43 10.10 0.98 8.76
CA SER A 43 11.56 1.07 8.75
C SER A 43 12.20 0.06 7.79
N ALA A 44 11.66 -1.16 7.73
CA ALA A 44 12.09 -2.16 6.77
C ALA A 44 11.81 -1.74 5.31
N LEU A 45 10.63 -1.14 5.03
CA LEU A 45 10.33 -0.59 3.70
C LEU A 45 11.29 0.55 3.32
N LYS A 46 11.53 1.51 4.23
CA LYS A 46 12.48 2.62 4.01
C LYS A 46 13.88 2.12 3.66
N SER A 47 14.33 1.02 4.27
CA SER A 47 15.65 0.44 3.98
C SER A 47 15.83 -0.03 2.53
N GLU A 48 14.73 -0.26 1.81
CA GLU A 48 14.71 -0.65 0.39
C GLU A 48 14.72 0.54 -0.58
N LEU A 49 14.40 1.76 -0.11
CA LEU A 49 14.26 2.98 -0.91
C LEU A 49 15.60 3.66 -1.23
N ARG A 50 16.61 2.89 -1.67
CA ARG A 50 17.98 3.38 -1.91
C ARG A 50 18.20 3.99 -3.31
N THR A 51 17.17 4.59 -3.89
CA THR A 51 17.19 5.17 -5.25
C THR A 51 17.12 6.70 -5.19
N LEU A 52 17.53 7.39 -6.27
CA LEU A 52 17.50 8.85 -6.32
C LEU A 52 16.07 9.41 -6.19
N ASP A 53 15.12 8.77 -6.88
CA ASP A 53 13.69 9.12 -6.86
C ASP A 53 12.88 7.94 -6.34
N PRO A 54 12.88 7.67 -5.03
CA PRO A 54 12.18 6.52 -4.47
C PRO A 54 10.67 6.69 -4.58
N PHE A 55 9.99 5.57 -4.83
CA PHE A 55 8.53 5.53 -4.81
C PHE A 55 8.02 4.33 -4.02
N VAL A 56 6.81 4.49 -3.49
CA VAL A 56 6.10 3.50 -2.69
C VAL A 56 4.73 3.30 -3.32
N GLY A 57 4.37 2.04 -3.59
CA GLY A 57 3.01 1.70 -3.97
C GLY A 57 2.08 1.93 -2.78
N ILE A 58 0.96 2.62 -2.98
CA ILE A 58 -0.03 2.85 -1.91
C ILE A 58 -1.44 2.43 -2.33
N ASP A 59 -2.19 1.88 -1.39
CA ASP A 59 -3.64 1.79 -1.49
C ASP A 59 -4.29 2.06 -0.12
N VAL A 60 -5.48 2.66 -0.15
CA VAL A 60 -6.30 2.92 1.03
C VAL A 60 -7.66 2.31 0.81
N VAL A 61 -7.96 1.25 1.58
CA VAL A 61 -9.15 0.43 1.40
C VAL A 61 -10.17 0.79 2.48
N ASN A 62 -11.44 0.86 2.06
CA ASN A 62 -12.60 1.11 2.91
C ASN A 62 -12.41 2.33 3.83
N ASN A 63 -12.19 3.50 3.23
CA ASN A 63 -12.03 4.77 3.95
C ASN A 63 -10.92 4.75 5.02
N GLY A 64 -9.85 3.99 4.81
CA GLY A 64 -8.71 3.97 5.73
C GLY A 64 -8.73 2.84 6.76
N ASP A 65 -9.64 1.87 6.65
CA ASP A 65 -9.56 0.64 7.44
C ASP A 65 -8.25 -0.10 7.21
N LEU A 66 -7.85 -0.22 5.93
CA LEU A 66 -6.57 -0.76 5.55
C LEU A 66 -5.73 0.31 4.88
N LEU A 67 -4.49 0.40 5.34
CA LEU A 67 -3.44 1.18 4.71
C LEU A 67 -2.37 0.24 4.20
N LEU A 68 -2.11 0.26 2.89
CA LEU A 68 -1.18 -0.64 2.25
C LEU A 68 0.01 0.12 1.65
N PHE A 69 1.20 -0.42 1.86
CA PHE A 69 2.44 0.09 1.29
C PHE A 69 3.21 -1.03 0.62
N HIS A 70 3.66 -0.81 -0.61
CA HIS A 70 4.41 -1.80 -1.36
C HIS A 70 5.72 -1.22 -1.89
N VAL A 71 6.83 -1.91 -1.60
CA VAL A 71 8.17 -1.55 -2.05
C VAL A 71 8.91 -2.83 -2.41
N LYS A 72 9.34 -2.96 -3.66
CA LYS A 72 9.99 -4.15 -4.22
C LYS A 72 9.23 -5.42 -3.81
N LYS A 73 9.90 -6.35 -3.12
CA LYS A 73 9.32 -7.63 -2.67
C LYS A 73 8.68 -7.56 -1.29
N ARG A 74 8.37 -6.36 -0.78
CA ARG A 74 7.77 -6.18 0.55
C ARG A 74 6.44 -5.45 0.45
N CYS A 75 5.45 -5.94 1.18
CA CYS A 75 4.17 -5.27 1.36
C CYS A 75 3.87 -5.14 2.86
N LEU A 76 3.37 -4.00 3.28
CA LEU A 76 2.84 -3.78 4.62
C LEU A 76 1.35 -3.50 4.49
N ILE A 77 0.54 -4.25 5.23
CA ILE A 77 -0.89 -4.03 5.39
C ILE A 77 -1.15 -3.69 6.84
N ILE A 78 -1.59 -2.46 7.10
CA ILE A 78 -1.98 -2.00 8.42
C ILE A 78 -3.51 -2.05 8.51
N GLN A 79 -4.04 -2.85 9.42
CA GLN A 79 -5.45 -2.79 9.85
C GLN A 79 -5.62 -1.57 10.76
N PHE A 80 -5.59 -0.38 10.18
CA PHE A 80 -5.36 0.89 10.87
C PHE A 80 -6.41 1.18 11.94
N ASN A 81 -7.71 1.08 11.62
CA ASN A 81 -8.76 1.34 12.61
C ASN A 81 -8.69 0.39 13.81
N ARG A 82 -8.32 -0.86 13.57
CA ARG A 82 -8.11 -1.85 14.63
C ARG A 82 -6.87 -1.52 15.46
N MET A 83 -5.78 -1.08 14.82
CA MET A 83 -4.57 -0.61 15.50
C MET A 83 -4.85 0.57 16.42
N MET A 84 -5.54 1.59 15.92
CA MET A 84 -5.94 2.75 16.72
C MET A 84 -6.72 2.32 17.98
N LYS A 85 -7.63 1.35 17.84
CA LYS A 85 -8.43 0.82 18.95
C LYS A 85 -7.63 -0.06 19.92
N LEU A 86 -6.80 -0.98 19.42
CA LEU A 86 -6.07 -1.94 20.25
C LEU A 86 -4.95 -1.29 21.06
N ASP A 87 -4.25 -0.33 20.47
CA ASP A 87 -3.16 0.39 21.12
C ASP A 87 -3.62 1.67 21.83
N ASN A 88 -4.94 1.90 21.91
CA ASN A 88 -5.58 3.08 22.53
C ASN A 88 -5.00 4.41 22.02
N LEU A 89 -4.78 4.50 20.71
CA LEU A 89 -4.23 5.68 20.06
C LEU A 89 -5.33 6.71 19.83
N THR A 90 -5.09 7.94 20.26
CA THR A 90 -5.95 9.07 19.93
C THR A 90 -5.56 9.72 18.61
N ASP A 91 -4.30 9.58 18.18
CA ASP A 91 -3.70 10.26 17.03
C ASP A 91 -2.91 9.31 16.14
N ILE A 92 -2.79 9.64 14.85
CA ILE A 92 -1.95 8.91 13.89
C ILE A 92 -0.52 8.83 14.47
N PRO A 93 0.09 7.62 14.55
CA PRO A 93 1.45 7.46 15.05
C PRO A 93 2.43 8.42 14.35
N PRO A 94 3.28 9.17 15.10
CA PRO A 94 4.19 10.15 14.50
C PRO A 94 5.08 9.59 13.40
N SER A 95 5.64 8.39 13.59
CA SER A 95 6.50 7.76 12.57
C SER A 95 5.74 7.37 11.29
N LEU A 96 4.44 7.04 11.40
CA LEU A 96 3.60 6.83 10.22
C LEU A 96 3.34 8.17 9.54
N GLN A 97 2.97 9.22 10.28
CA GLN A 97 2.76 10.55 9.73
C GLN A 97 4.02 11.10 9.03
N GLU A 98 5.20 10.94 9.64
CA GLU A 98 6.49 11.31 9.05
C GLU A 98 6.76 10.54 7.75
N PHE A 99 6.43 9.24 7.71
CA PHE A 99 6.59 8.46 6.47
C PHE A 99 5.68 8.96 5.36
N LEU A 100 4.41 9.27 5.65
CA LEU A 100 3.47 9.79 4.66
C LEU A 100 3.80 11.21 4.18
N CYS A 101 4.45 11.98 5.04
CA CYS A 101 4.85 13.36 4.75
C CYS A 101 6.26 13.51 4.18
N ASP A 102 6.98 12.41 3.97
CA ASP A 102 8.35 12.44 3.43
C ASP A 102 8.36 12.99 1.99
N GLU A 103 8.93 14.18 1.82
CA GLU A 103 9.01 14.89 0.53
C GLU A 103 9.89 14.17 -0.50
N THR A 104 10.78 13.29 -0.05
CA THR A 104 11.68 12.53 -0.93
C THR A 104 10.97 11.34 -1.57
N ILE A 105 9.82 10.91 -1.04
CA ILE A 105 9.11 9.71 -1.48
C ILE A 105 7.92 10.09 -2.36
N THR A 106 7.80 9.43 -3.52
CA THR A 106 6.58 9.50 -4.33
C THR A 106 5.66 8.32 -4.00
N PHE A 107 4.47 8.58 -3.46
CA PHE A 107 3.46 7.54 -3.30
C PHE A 107 2.68 7.37 -4.61
N ILE A 108 2.53 6.13 -5.09
CA ILE A 108 1.85 5.83 -6.35
C ILE A 108 0.75 4.81 -6.09
N GLY A 109 -0.49 5.15 -6.45
CA GLY A 109 -1.64 4.30 -6.17
C GLY A 109 -2.75 4.44 -7.19
N PRO A 110 -3.91 3.80 -6.97
CA PRO A 110 -5.06 3.89 -7.85
C PRO A 110 -5.63 5.32 -7.90
N LYS A 111 -6.57 5.53 -8.84
CA LYS A 111 -7.18 6.83 -9.18
C LYS A 111 -7.72 7.67 -8.01
N ASN A 112 -8.09 7.03 -6.91
CA ASN A 112 -8.74 7.68 -5.78
C ASN A 112 -7.76 8.24 -4.73
N ILE A 113 -6.46 8.33 -5.04
CA ILE A 113 -5.42 8.80 -4.09
C ILE A 113 -4.82 10.17 -4.50
N SER A 114 -5.49 10.97 -5.36
CA SER A 114 -4.93 12.25 -5.84
C SER A 114 -4.91 13.35 -4.76
N PRO A 115 -3.93 14.29 -4.74
CA PRO A 115 -3.85 15.34 -3.72
C PRO A 115 -4.88 16.47 -3.89
N ASN A 116 -5.42 16.65 -5.11
CA ASN A 116 -6.40 17.70 -5.46
C ASN A 116 -7.86 17.28 -5.26
N SER A 117 -8.13 16.04 -4.86
CA SER A 117 -9.44 15.75 -4.30
C SER A 117 -9.48 16.36 -2.90
N ILE A 118 -10.56 17.06 -2.57
CA ILE A 118 -10.92 17.45 -1.20
C ILE A 118 -10.97 16.20 -0.26
N GLU A 119 -10.88 15.00 -0.87
CA GLU A 119 -10.87 13.63 -0.35
C GLU A 119 -9.46 13.00 -0.22
N SER A 120 -8.37 13.70 -0.55
CA SER A 120 -7.00 13.17 -0.36
C SER A 120 -6.66 12.91 1.11
N SER A 121 -7.48 13.49 2.00
CA SER A 121 -7.61 13.07 3.37
C SER A 121 -8.62 11.93 3.51
N TYR A 122 -8.12 10.71 3.69
CA TYR A 122 -8.95 9.62 4.19
C TYR A 122 -9.34 9.93 5.62
N ILE A 123 -10.65 9.98 5.89
CA ILE A 123 -11.16 10.11 7.25
C ILE A 123 -11.03 8.76 7.92
N VAL A 124 -10.16 8.67 8.93
CA VAL A 124 -9.86 7.43 9.61
C VAL A 124 -10.31 7.48 11.06
N GLY A 125 -10.93 6.38 11.50
CA GLY A 125 -11.48 6.20 12.83
C GLY A 125 -12.71 7.06 13.14
N SER A 126 -13.24 6.86 14.35
CA SER A 126 -14.35 7.66 14.92
C SER A 126 -13.94 9.11 15.22
N SER A 127 -12.64 9.40 15.25
CA SER A 127 -12.07 10.71 15.61
C SER A 127 -12.00 11.70 14.45
N GLY A 128 -12.32 11.28 13.22
CA GLY A 128 -12.34 12.17 12.06
C GLY A 128 -10.95 12.56 11.55
N GLN A 129 -9.90 11.80 11.91
CA GLN A 129 -8.52 12.10 11.55
C GLN A 129 -8.26 11.89 10.07
N ARG A 130 -7.29 12.62 9.55
CA ARG A 130 -7.03 12.73 8.12
C ARG A 130 -5.62 12.27 7.81
N LEU A 131 -5.47 11.16 7.08
CA LEU A 131 -4.17 10.79 6.51
C LEU A 131 -3.79 11.84 5.46
N LYS A 132 -2.59 12.40 5.57
CA LYS A 132 -2.07 13.39 4.63
C LYS A 132 -0.82 12.83 3.96
N PHE A 133 -0.76 12.97 2.64
CA PHE A 133 0.39 12.57 1.82
C PHE A 133 1.00 13.80 1.20
N THR A 134 2.32 13.97 1.30
CA THR A 134 2.99 15.13 0.70
C THR A 134 3.08 15.01 -0.81
N ARG A 135 3.46 13.83 -1.33
CA ARG A 135 3.61 13.60 -2.76
C ARG A 135 2.93 12.29 -3.16
N VAL A 136 1.78 12.40 -3.81
CA VAL A 136 0.99 11.24 -4.25
C VAL A 136 0.53 11.38 -5.70
N VAL A 137 0.60 10.27 -6.43
CA VAL A 137 0.39 10.21 -7.87
C VAL A 137 -0.55 9.05 -8.21
N ASP A 138 -1.58 9.36 -9.00
CA ASP A 138 -2.42 8.34 -9.62
C ASP A 138 -1.63 7.57 -10.69
N VAL A 139 -1.71 6.24 -10.66
CA VAL A 139 -1.07 5.35 -11.63
C VAL A 139 -1.58 5.59 -13.06
N GLY A 140 -2.86 5.97 -13.24
CA GLY A 140 -3.42 6.32 -14.54
C GLY A 140 -2.75 7.57 -15.12
N TYR A 141 -2.62 8.62 -14.31
CA TYR A 141 -1.88 9.83 -14.65
C TYR A 141 -0.42 9.54 -14.99
N LEU A 142 0.29 8.76 -14.15
CA LEU A 142 1.68 8.38 -14.40
C LEU A 142 1.83 7.66 -15.75
N THR A 143 0.96 6.68 -16.00
CA THR A 143 0.96 5.90 -17.24
C THR A 143 0.66 6.78 -18.44
N GLY A 144 -0.37 7.62 -18.36
CA GLY A 144 -0.71 8.53 -19.45
C GLY A 144 0.39 9.54 -19.77
N LYS A 145 1.12 10.01 -18.75
CA LYS A 145 2.28 10.90 -18.94
C LYS A 145 3.46 10.19 -19.59
N LEU A 146 3.89 9.06 -19.05
CA LEU A 146 5.09 8.36 -19.54
C LEU A 146 4.84 7.65 -20.88
N CYS A 147 3.63 7.18 -21.15
CA CYS A 147 3.25 6.62 -22.45
C CYS A 147 2.84 7.68 -23.49
N LYS A 148 2.80 8.97 -23.14
CA LYS A 148 2.29 10.07 -24.00
C LYS A 148 0.87 9.81 -24.52
N LYS A 149 0.00 9.31 -23.64
CA LYS A 149 -1.37 8.89 -23.93
C LYS A 149 -2.35 9.40 -22.87
N PRO A 150 -2.90 10.63 -23.03
CA PRO A 150 -3.73 11.26 -21.99
C PRO A 150 -5.06 10.53 -21.73
N ASP A 151 -5.54 9.74 -22.69
CA ASP A 151 -6.73 8.89 -22.58
C ASP A 151 -6.64 7.82 -21.49
N LEU A 152 -5.41 7.44 -21.08
CA LEU A 152 -5.18 6.47 -20.01
C LEU A 152 -5.52 6.97 -18.60
N LEU A 153 -5.75 8.28 -18.42
CA LEU A 153 -6.20 8.83 -17.13
C LEU A 153 -7.57 8.26 -16.70
N SER A 154 -8.40 7.88 -17.68
CA SER A 154 -9.71 7.25 -17.44
C SER A 154 -9.69 5.73 -17.44
N SER A 155 -8.55 5.10 -17.72
CA SER A 155 -8.46 3.65 -17.88
C SER A 155 -8.61 2.88 -16.58
N THR A 156 -9.06 1.63 -16.71
CA THR A 156 -9.08 0.65 -15.62
C THR A 156 -7.67 0.16 -15.31
N LEU A 157 -7.48 -0.42 -14.12
CA LEU A 157 -6.16 -0.96 -13.74
C LEU A 157 -5.71 -2.07 -14.69
N GLU A 158 -6.65 -2.91 -15.13
CA GLU A 158 -6.45 -3.99 -16.08
C GLU A 158 -6.01 -3.46 -17.47
N GLU A 159 -6.63 -2.38 -17.96
CA GLU A 159 -6.21 -1.71 -19.19
C GLU A 159 -4.80 -1.12 -19.07
N LEU A 160 -4.48 -0.50 -17.93
CA LEU A 160 -3.15 0.05 -17.67
C LEU A 160 -2.08 -1.06 -17.64
N MET A 161 -2.34 -2.17 -16.95
CA MET A 161 -1.45 -3.33 -16.93
C MET A 161 -1.25 -3.91 -18.33
N GLY A 162 -2.32 -4.13 -19.09
CA GLY A 162 -2.24 -4.61 -20.47
C GLY A 162 -1.46 -3.66 -21.38
N ARG A 163 -1.59 -2.35 -21.18
CA ARG A 163 -0.86 -1.34 -21.93
C ARG A 163 0.64 -1.41 -21.71
N VAL A 164 1.07 -1.71 -20.48
CA VAL A 164 2.49 -1.82 -20.13
C VAL A 164 2.97 -3.28 -20.18
N GLY A 165 2.17 -4.24 -20.66
CA GLY A 165 2.60 -5.63 -20.78
C GLY A 165 2.85 -6.33 -19.45
N ILE A 166 2.05 -6.02 -18.42
CA ILE A 166 2.03 -6.71 -17.14
C ILE A 166 0.78 -7.60 -17.11
N ASP A 167 0.93 -8.87 -16.72
CA ASP A 167 -0.18 -9.81 -16.54
C ASP A 167 -0.27 -10.24 -15.07
N ILE A 168 -1.10 -9.54 -14.30
CA ILE A 168 -1.44 -9.90 -12.92
C ILE A 168 -2.94 -10.14 -12.87
N LYS A 169 -3.32 -11.40 -12.65
CA LYS A 169 -4.73 -11.79 -12.53
C LYS A 169 -5.28 -11.36 -11.19
N LYS A 170 -6.44 -10.71 -11.21
CA LYS A 170 -7.21 -10.42 -10.01
C LYS A 170 -7.50 -11.73 -9.27
N PRO A 171 -7.18 -11.83 -7.96
CA PRO A 171 -7.51 -13.02 -7.18
C PRO A 171 -9.00 -13.34 -7.23
N ILE A 172 -9.34 -14.60 -7.53
CA ILE A 172 -10.72 -15.09 -7.50
C ILE A 172 -11.00 -15.52 -6.06
N ILE A 173 -11.86 -14.76 -5.39
CA ILE A 173 -12.38 -15.11 -4.07
C ILE A 173 -13.80 -15.65 -4.22
N SER A 174 -14.13 -16.69 -3.45
CA SER A 174 -15.52 -17.16 -3.35
C SER A 174 -16.40 -16.05 -2.74
N GLU A 175 -17.64 -15.86 -3.19
CA GLU A 175 -18.53 -14.79 -2.71
C GLU A 175 -18.73 -14.80 -1.18
N ARG A 176 -18.49 -15.94 -0.51
CA ARG A 176 -18.55 -16.10 0.96
C ARG A 176 -17.27 -15.67 1.70
N SER A 177 -16.20 -15.34 0.98
CA SER A 177 -14.89 -15.03 1.54
C SER A 177 -14.54 -13.54 1.58
N MET A 178 -15.39 -12.66 1.03
CA MET A 178 -15.23 -11.22 1.21
C MET A 178 -16.07 -10.74 2.40
N ARG A 179 -15.41 -10.31 3.48
CA ARG A 179 -16.13 -9.60 4.55
C ARG A 179 -16.75 -8.31 3.96
N PRO A 180 -18.03 -8.02 4.23
CA PRO A 180 -18.70 -6.83 3.70
C PRO A 180 -18.04 -5.54 4.20
N ASP A 181 -17.50 -5.58 5.42
CA ASP A 181 -16.72 -4.51 6.02
C ASP A 181 -15.33 -5.03 6.42
N TRP A 182 -14.29 -4.35 5.94
CA TRP A 182 -12.90 -4.62 6.36
C TRP A 182 -12.64 -4.29 7.84
N GLN A 183 -13.62 -3.67 8.51
CA GLN A 183 -13.64 -3.25 9.91
C GLN A 183 -13.63 -4.37 10.95
N SER A 184 -13.58 -5.64 10.56
CA SER A 184 -13.84 -6.69 11.54
C SER A 184 -12.77 -6.78 12.64
N SER A 185 -13.21 -7.25 13.80
CA SER A 185 -12.40 -7.56 14.97
C SER A 185 -11.45 -8.76 14.78
N SER A 186 -11.16 -9.16 13.54
CA SER A 186 -10.37 -10.34 13.21
C SER A 186 -9.22 -10.01 12.25
N VAL A 187 -8.16 -10.81 12.36
CA VAL A 187 -7.02 -10.79 11.44
C VAL A 187 -7.49 -11.16 10.02
N LEU A 188 -6.82 -10.64 9.00
CA LEU A 188 -7.07 -11.03 7.60
C LEU A 188 -6.66 -12.49 7.34
N SER A 189 -7.46 -13.21 6.54
CA SER A 189 -7.06 -14.48 5.95
C SER A 189 -6.08 -14.27 4.79
N GLU A 190 -5.35 -15.31 4.39
CA GLU A 190 -4.39 -15.23 3.28
C GLU A 190 -5.05 -14.77 1.97
N GLU A 191 -6.28 -15.19 1.72
CA GLU A 191 -7.04 -14.84 0.51
C GLU A 191 -7.48 -13.37 0.52
N GLU A 192 -7.85 -12.86 1.70
CA GLU A 192 -8.12 -11.43 1.89
C GLU A 192 -6.85 -10.59 1.74
N VAL A 193 -5.71 -11.09 2.24
CA VAL A 193 -4.40 -10.47 2.05
C VAL A 193 -4.05 -10.38 0.57
N LYS A 194 -4.18 -11.48 -0.19
CA LYS A 194 -3.95 -11.49 -1.65
C LYS A 194 -4.84 -10.49 -2.36
N LEU A 195 -6.14 -10.47 -2.02
CA LEU A 195 -7.09 -9.55 -2.63
C LEU A 195 -6.78 -8.09 -2.33
N ALA A 196 -6.48 -7.75 -1.08
CA ALA A 196 -6.14 -6.40 -0.66
C ALA A 196 -4.86 -5.92 -1.36
N MET A 197 -3.88 -6.80 -1.51
CA MET A 197 -2.62 -6.49 -2.19
C MET A 197 -2.76 -6.23 -3.69
N TYR A 198 -3.81 -6.77 -4.34
CA TYR A 198 -3.93 -6.76 -5.79
C TYR A 198 -3.71 -5.37 -6.40
N LYS A 199 -4.44 -4.36 -5.92
CA LYS A 199 -4.36 -3.01 -6.47
C LYS A 199 -3.01 -2.36 -6.22
N VAL A 200 -2.52 -2.38 -4.98
CA VAL A 200 -1.25 -1.74 -4.63
C VAL A 200 -0.06 -2.39 -5.34
N HIS A 201 -0.07 -3.72 -5.46
CA HIS A 201 0.97 -4.47 -6.15
C HIS A 201 0.96 -4.17 -7.65
N SER A 202 -0.20 -4.22 -8.29
CA SER A 202 -0.33 -3.87 -9.72
C SER A 202 0.10 -2.43 -10.01
N CYS A 203 -0.29 -1.46 -9.17
CA CYS A 203 0.13 -0.06 -9.34
C CYS A 203 1.65 0.10 -9.26
N TYR A 204 2.26 -0.55 -8.27
CA TYR A 204 3.71 -0.54 -8.09
C TYR A 204 4.45 -1.20 -9.26
N GLN A 205 3.95 -2.33 -9.78
CA GLN A 205 4.54 -3.03 -10.91
C GLN A 205 4.46 -2.18 -12.19
N ILE A 206 3.32 -1.53 -12.44
CA ILE A 206 3.17 -0.56 -13.54
C ILE A 206 4.20 0.57 -13.41
N ALA A 207 4.29 1.19 -12.23
CA ALA A 207 5.22 2.29 -11.99
C ALA A 207 6.68 1.85 -12.17
N THR A 208 7.04 0.69 -11.61
CA THR A 208 8.38 0.10 -11.73
C THR A 208 8.77 -0.07 -13.18
N LYS A 209 7.89 -0.66 -14.01
CA LYS A 209 8.17 -0.86 -15.42
C LYS A 209 8.34 0.46 -16.16
N LEU A 210 7.39 1.38 -16.01
CA LEU A 210 7.42 2.66 -16.73
C LEU A 210 8.66 3.50 -16.39
N ILE A 211 9.03 3.57 -15.11
CA ILE A 211 10.20 4.33 -14.65
C ILE A 211 11.50 3.67 -15.15
N THR A 212 11.57 2.34 -15.11
CA THR A 212 12.73 1.59 -15.64
C THR A 212 12.89 1.81 -17.14
N ASP A 213 11.80 1.74 -17.90
CA ASP A 213 11.81 1.95 -19.35
C ASP A 213 12.23 3.40 -19.70
N ALA A 214 11.72 4.40 -18.97
CA ALA A 214 12.04 5.81 -19.19
C ALA A 214 13.51 6.16 -18.84
N THR A 215 14.04 5.58 -17.77
CA THR A 215 15.45 5.80 -17.34
C THR A 215 16.44 5.05 -18.23
N SER A 216 16.07 3.87 -18.73
CA SER A 216 16.89 3.12 -19.69
C SER A 216 16.97 3.82 -21.06
N ALA A 217 15.90 4.49 -21.47
CA ALA A 217 15.86 5.25 -22.73
C ALA A 217 16.75 6.52 -22.71
N THR A 218 17.01 7.08 -21.54
CA THR A 218 17.84 8.29 -21.37
C THR A 218 19.33 7.99 -21.21
N ALA A 219 19.70 6.79 -20.76
CA ALA A 219 21.10 6.36 -20.66
C ALA A 219 21.75 5.98 -22.02
N ASN A 220 20.95 5.79 -23.06
CA ASN A 220 21.39 5.42 -24.41
C ASN A 220 21.39 6.59 -25.42
N GLN A 221 21.30 7.83 -24.93
CA GLN A 221 21.44 9.07 -25.70
C GLN A 221 22.72 9.80 -25.30
#